data_AF-A0A2V9KBW4-F1
#
_entry.id   AF-A0A2V9KBW4-F1
#
_cell.length_a   1.000
_cell.length_b   1.000
_cell.length_c   1.000
_cell.angle_alpha   90.00
_cell.angle_beta   90.00
_cell.angle_gamma   90.00
#
_symmetry.space_group_name_H-M   'P 1'
#
loop_
_entity.id
_entity.type
_entity.pdbx_description
1 polymer ?
#
loop_
_entity_poly.entity_id
_entity_poly.type
_entity_poly.pdbx_seq_one_letter_code
_entity_poly.pdbx_strand_id
1 'polypeptide(L)'
;MKKLLIAALLLPALARAADVLEKPQECLVCGVLHTSAVSTAEYKGRKLYLCSGTCLEKYRTLERAGALDSITAKIEPRAALFQEDSNPKRQLASGYFLAGLYVLAGLGCGGLASYLAIQKGLAGWPAFGLGLAFNFVGLVLVAARQGRAMPFTSKGLTKIPSTREEISCPACGHSNHPSAERCSACSTALQPQSPSEVRLAGLRREA
;
A
#
# COMPACT_ATOMS: atom_id res chain seq x y z
N MET A 1 37.03 -50.00 -17.33
CA MET A 1 37.58 -48.94 -18.22
C MET A 1 36.64 -48.47 -19.34
N LYS A 2 35.61 -49.22 -19.78
CA LYS A 2 34.67 -48.77 -20.84
C LYS A 2 33.69 -47.63 -20.46
N LYS A 3 33.43 -47.38 -19.18
CA LYS A 3 32.49 -46.32 -18.75
C LYS A 3 33.05 -44.88 -18.81
N LEU A 4 34.37 -44.70 -18.80
CA LEU A 4 35.01 -43.37 -18.89
C LEU A 4 35.06 -42.83 -20.33
N LEU A 5 35.04 -43.70 -21.34
CA LEU A 5 35.12 -43.29 -22.75
C LEU A 5 33.80 -42.73 -23.31
N ILE A 6 32.65 -43.12 -22.73
CA ILE A 6 31.33 -42.67 -23.17
C ILE A 6 31.04 -41.24 -22.66
N ALA A 7 31.55 -40.87 -21.48
CA ALA A 7 31.37 -39.51 -20.94
C ALA A 7 32.14 -38.45 -21.76
N ALA A 8 33.35 -38.77 -22.25
CA ALA A 8 34.17 -37.83 -23.02
C ALA A 8 33.59 -37.49 -24.41
N LEU A 9 32.77 -38.38 -25.00
CA LEU A 9 32.14 -38.16 -26.31
C LEU A 9 30.82 -37.38 -26.23
N LEU A 10 30.16 -37.32 -25.07
CA LEU A 10 28.88 -36.63 -24.91
C LEU A 10 29.00 -35.16 -24.47
N LEU A 11 30.11 -34.76 -23.85
CA LEU A 11 30.34 -33.36 -23.44
C LEU A 11 30.36 -32.33 -24.60
N PRO A 12 31.03 -32.57 -25.76
CA PRO A 12 31.05 -31.57 -26.83
C PRO A 12 29.69 -31.44 -27.55
N ALA A 13 28.82 -32.45 -27.48
CA ALA A 13 27.48 -32.41 -28.07
C ALA A 13 26.50 -31.57 -27.23
N LEU A 14 26.62 -31.61 -25.90
CA LEU A 14 25.81 -30.77 -24.99
C LEU A 14 26.25 -29.30 -25.00
N ALA A 15 27.54 -29.01 -25.21
CA ALA A 15 28.03 -27.64 -25.33
C ALA A 15 27.49 -26.91 -26.58
N ARG A 16 27.22 -27.65 -27.67
CA ARG A 16 26.60 -27.09 -28.90
C ARG A 16 25.10 -26.87 -28.82
N ALA A 17 24.40 -27.51 -27.87
CA ALA A 17 22.97 -27.34 -27.70
C ALA A 17 22.60 -26.04 -26.93
N ALA A 18 23.57 -25.43 -26.23
CA ALA A 18 23.37 -24.17 -25.52
C ALA A 18 23.35 -22.92 -26.44
N ASP A 19 23.80 -23.05 -27.70
CA ASP A 19 23.81 -21.95 -28.68
C ASP A 19 22.46 -21.74 -29.41
N VAL A 20 21.43 -22.59 -29.20
CA VAL A 20 20.29 -22.70 -30.14
C VAL A 20 18.99 -22.07 -29.62
N LEU A 21 19.10 -21.03 -28.79
CA LEU A 21 18.01 -20.08 -28.60
C LEU A 21 18.58 -18.66 -28.45
N GLU A 22 19.44 -18.29 -29.41
CA GLU A 22 19.77 -16.89 -29.64
C GLU A 22 18.45 -16.16 -29.92
N LYS A 23 17.92 -15.49 -28.89
CA LYS A 23 16.71 -14.68 -29.05
C LYS A 23 17.02 -13.63 -30.11
N PRO A 24 16.16 -13.47 -31.13
CA PRO A 24 16.38 -12.46 -32.16
C PRO A 24 16.61 -11.11 -31.47
N GLN A 25 17.73 -10.47 -31.78
CA GLN A 25 18.10 -9.19 -31.19
C GLN A 25 17.65 -8.07 -32.13
N GLU A 26 17.02 -7.04 -31.57
CA GLU A 26 16.63 -5.86 -32.32
C GLU A 26 17.84 -4.95 -32.52
N CYS A 27 18.12 -4.56 -33.76
CA CYS A 27 19.17 -3.59 -34.04
C CYS A 27 18.72 -2.20 -33.59
N LEU A 28 19.52 -1.53 -32.73
CA LEU A 28 19.16 -0.22 -32.16
C LEU A 28 18.87 0.86 -33.22
N VAL A 29 19.59 0.84 -34.34
CA VAL A 29 19.53 1.92 -35.33
C VAL A 29 18.37 1.75 -36.32
N CYS A 30 18.07 0.51 -36.74
CA CYS A 30 17.01 0.25 -37.72
C CYS A 30 15.72 -0.31 -37.11
N GLY A 31 15.74 -0.82 -35.87
CA GLY A 31 14.58 -1.42 -35.19
C GLY A 31 14.15 -2.78 -35.76
N VAL A 32 14.99 -3.43 -36.57
CA VAL A 32 14.68 -4.73 -37.17
C VAL A 32 15.29 -5.84 -36.32
N LEU A 33 14.55 -6.94 -36.15
CA LEU A 33 15.02 -8.16 -35.49
C LEU A 33 15.96 -8.93 -36.42
N HIS A 34 17.14 -9.26 -35.91
CA HIS A 34 18.14 -10.07 -36.61
C HIS A 34 18.52 -11.29 -35.77
N THR A 35 18.80 -12.40 -36.45
CA THR A 35 19.25 -13.65 -35.82
C THR A 35 20.71 -13.60 -35.40
N SER A 36 21.54 -12.79 -36.07
CA SER A 36 22.94 -12.57 -35.71
C SER A 36 23.31 -11.09 -35.75
N ALA A 37 24.16 -10.66 -34.82
CA ALA A 37 24.68 -9.30 -34.77
C ALA A 37 26.08 -9.25 -35.40
N VAL A 38 26.31 -8.28 -36.30
CA VAL A 38 27.61 -8.08 -36.95
C VAL A 38 28.59 -7.35 -36.02
N SER A 39 28.07 -6.45 -35.19
CA SER A 39 28.87 -5.71 -34.21
C SER A 39 28.09 -5.42 -32.94
N THR A 40 28.81 -5.25 -31.84
CA THR A 40 28.26 -4.83 -30.55
C THR A 40 28.91 -3.51 -30.12
N ALA A 41 28.13 -2.64 -29.50
CA ALA A 41 28.59 -1.39 -28.91
C ALA A 41 28.15 -1.34 -27.44
N GLU A 42 28.89 -0.64 -26.59
CA GLU A 42 28.53 -0.46 -25.18
C GLU A 42 28.13 1.00 -24.94
N TYR A 43 26.94 1.21 -24.37
CA TYR A 43 26.44 2.53 -23.99
C TYR A 43 25.80 2.47 -22.61
N LYS A 44 26.24 3.34 -21.69
CA LYS A 44 25.80 3.36 -20.28
C LYS A 44 25.84 1.98 -19.60
N GLY A 45 26.90 1.20 -19.85
CA GLY A 45 27.08 -0.15 -19.31
C GLY A 45 26.17 -1.22 -19.92
N ARG A 46 25.45 -0.93 -21.00
CA ARG A 46 24.59 -1.87 -21.72
C ARG A 46 25.18 -2.21 -23.08
N LYS A 47 25.15 -3.50 -23.42
CA LYS A 47 25.55 -3.99 -24.76
C LYS A 47 24.39 -3.82 -25.73
N LEU A 48 24.68 -3.17 -26.85
CA LEU A 48 23.75 -2.86 -27.93
C LEU A 48 24.18 -3.62 -29.18
N TYR A 49 23.22 -4.18 -29.89
CA TYR A 49 23.46 -4.99 -31.09
C TYR A 49 23.23 -4.17 -32.36
N LEU A 50 24.11 -4.35 -33.33
CA LEU A 50 24.09 -3.63 -34.62
C LEU A 50 24.19 -4.64 -35.77
N CYS A 51 23.23 -4.57 -36.70
CA CYS A 51 23.10 -5.58 -37.76
C CYS A 51 24.06 -5.40 -38.95
N SER A 52 24.69 -4.23 -39.10
CA SER A 52 25.56 -3.94 -40.25
C SER A 52 26.55 -2.82 -39.93
N GLY A 53 27.64 -2.74 -40.71
CA GLY A 53 28.63 -1.66 -40.60
C GLY A 53 28.04 -0.27 -40.87
N THR A 54 27.01 -0.16 -41.71
CA THR A 54 26.29 1.10 -41.94
C THR A 54 25.52 1.56 -40.71
N CYS A 55 24.95 0.62 -39.94
CA CYS A 55 24.33 0.93 -38.64
C CYS A 55 25.37 1.34 -37.60
N LEU A 56 26.57 0.75 -37.63
CA LEU A 56 27.68 1.14 -36.76
C LEU A 56 28.14 2.59 -37.01
N GLU A 57 28.28 3.00 -38.27
CA GLU A 57 28.66 4.38 -38.59
C GLU A 57 27.56 5.39 -38.23
N LYS A 58 26.28 5.02 -38.44
CA LYS A 58 25.15 5.83 -37.95
C LYS A 58 25.16 5.95 -36.42
N TYR A 59 25.38 4.85 -35.71
CA TYR A 59 25.51 4.83 -34.25
C TYR A 59 26.61 5.81 -33.78
N ARG A 60 27.81 5.72 -34.36
CA ARG A 60 28.93 6.62 -34.04
C ARG A 60 28.61 8.08 -34.31
N THR A 61 27.88 8.35 -35.39
CA THR A 61 27.46 9.71 -35.76
C THR A 61 26.48 10.28 -34.72
N LEU A 62 25.51 9.46 -34.29
CA LEU A 62 24.54 9.83 -33.25
C LEU A 62 25.18 10.01 -31.88
N GLU A 63 26.16 9.16 -31.54
CA GLU A 63 26.95 9.25 -30.32
C GLU A 63 27.74 10.57 -30.26
N ARG A 64 28.45 10.93 -31.33
CA ARG A 64 29.17 12.22 -31.42
C ARG A 64 28.23 13.42 -31.37
N ALA A 65 27.02 13.28 -31.91
CA ALA A 65 26.00 14.33 -31.89
C ALA A 65 25.25 14.44 -30.54
N GLY A 66 25.50 13.53 -29.58
CA GLY A 66 24.75 13.45 -28.32
C GLY A 66 23.26 13.10 -28.51
N ALA A 67 22.87 12.57 -29.66
CA ALA A 67 21.49 12.24 -30.00
C ALA A 67 21.10 10.79 -29.65
N LEU A 68 22.05 10.01 -29.11
CA LEU A 68 21.88 8.58 -28.87
C LEU A 68 20.78 8.27 -27.84
N ASP A 69 20.63 9.13 -26.83
CA ASP A 69 19.60 9.00 -25.79
C ASP A 69 18.18 8.92 -26.38
N SER A 70 17.93 9.62 -27.48
CA SER A 70 16.60 9.63 -28.13
C SER A 70 16.21 8.27 -28.74
N ILE A 71 17.21 7.48 -29.15
CA ILE A 71 17.01 6.19 -29.81
C ILE A 71 17.06 5.06 -28.76
N THR A 72 17.94 5.17 -27.77
CA THR A 72 18.02 4.19 -26.66
C THR A 72 16.79 4.23 -25.74
N ALA A 73 16.13 5.39 -25.61
CA ALA A 73 14.88 5.52 -24.84
C ALA A 73 13.73 4.61 -25.33
N LYS A 74 13.82 4.03 -26.55
CA LYS A 74 12.85 3.03 -27.04
C LYS A 74 13.10 1.63 -26.49
N ILE A 75 14.36 1.30 -26.19
CA ILE A 75 14.80 -0.04 -25.77
C ILE A 75 14.94 -0.12 -24.24
N GLU A 76 15.07 1.01 -23.56
CA GLU A 76 15.07 1.05 -22.10
C GLU A 76 13.78 0.40 -21.54
N PRO A 77 13.90 -0.65 -20.70
CA PRO A 77 12.74 -1.31 -20.13
C PRO A 77 12.01 -0.30 -19.25
N ARG A 78 10.77 0.00 -19.61
CA ARG A 78 9.88 0.85 -18.81
C ARG A 78 9.41 0.06 -17.59
N ALA A 79 10.29 -0.15 -16.63
CA ALA A 79 9.91 -0.72 -15.34
C ALA A 79 9.15 0.34 -14.54
N ALA A 80 8.03 -0.05 -13.92
CA ALA A 80 7.18 0.85 -13.13
C ALA A 80 7.91 1.49 -11.92
N LEU A 81 9.08 0.99 -11.55
CA LEU A 81 9.81 1.40 -10.35
C LEU A 81 11.19 2.03 -10.63
N PHE A 82 11.72 1.88 -11.85
CA PHE A 82 13.03 2.43 -12.24
C PHE A 82 12.84 3.30 -13.48
N GLN A 83 12.60 4.58 -13.27
CA GLN A 83 12.67 5.60 -14.32
C GLN A 83 14.09 6.13 -14.33
N GLU A 84 14.95 5.62 -15.23
CA GLU A 84 16.17 6.34 -15.58
C GLU A 84 15.72 7.60 -16.33
N ASP A 85 16.03 8.77 -15.78
CA ASP A 85 15.65 10.09 -16.30
C ASP A 85 16.37 10.44 -17.62
N SER A 86 16.23 9.62 -18.65
CA SER A 86 16.75 9.90 -19.99
C SER A 86 15.87 10.89 -20.76
N ASN A 87 14.66 11.17 -20.28
CA ASN A 87 13.78 12.20 -20.85
C ASN A 87 13.02 12.97 -19.75
N PRO A 88 13.37 14.23 -19.45
CA PRO A 88 12.78 15.01 -18.35
C PRO A 88 11.30 15.40 -18.54
N LYS A 89 10.57 14.79 -19.48
CA LYS A 89 9.26 15.27 -19.96
C LYS A 89 8.05 14.42 -19.62
N ARG A 90 8.16 13.39 -18.78
CA ARG A 90 6.97 12.72 -18.22
C ARG A 90 6.93 12.82 -16.71
N GLN A 91 7.01 14.06 -16.22
CA GLN A 91 6.47 14.39 -14.91
C GLN A 91 5.08 13.77 -14.80
N LEU A 92 4.85 13.01 -13.72
CA LEU A 92 3.55 12.41 -13.41
C LEU A 92 2.49 13.45 -13.73
N ALA A 93 1.58 13.16 -14.67
CA ALA A 93 0.68 14.20 -15.16
C ALA A 93 0.01 14.85 -13.94
N SER A 94 0.15 16.17 -13.80
CA SER A 94 -0.21 16.88 -12.55
C SER A 94 -1.60 16.53 -12.05
N GLY A 95 -2.51 16.17 -12.96
CA GLY A 95 -3.85 15.64 -12.64
C GLY A 95 -3.84 14.36 -11.81
N TYR A 96 -2.99 13.37 -12.12
CA TYR A 96 -2.88 12.14 -11.31
C TYR A 96 -2.33 12.41 -9.92
N PHE A 97 -1.37 13.31 -9.79
CA PHE A 97 -0.84 13.71 -8.49
C PHE A 97 -1.92 14.38 -7.63
N LEU A 98 -2.66 15.35 -8.22
CA LEU A 98 -3.78 16.02 -7.55
C LEU A 98 -4.91 15.05 -7.20
N ALA A 99 -5.25 14.12 -8.09
CA ALA A 99 -6.25 13.09 -7.83
C ALA A 99 -5.84 12.17 -6.67
N GLY A 100 -4.56 11.74 -6.63
CA GLY A 100 -4.03 10.96 -5.52
C GLY A 100 -4.08 11.72 -4.19
N LEU A 101 -3.69 12.98 -4.20
CA LEU A 101 -3.75 13.84 -3.01
C LEU A 101 -5.19 14.03 -2.51
N TYR A 102 -6.15 14.22 -3.43
CA TYR A 102 -7.57 14.34 -3.10
C TYR A 102 -8.11 13.07 -2.42
N VAL A 103 -7.78 11.89 -2.96
CA VAL A 103 -8.20 10.60 -2.36
C VAL A 103 -7.59 10.39 -0.98
N LEU A 104 -6.30 10.72 -0.79
CA LEU A 104 -5.63 10.63 0.50
C LEU A 104 -6.26 11.56 1.55
N ALA A 105 -6.53 12.80 1.18
CA ALA A 105 -7.24 13.74 2.05
C ALA A 105 -8.64 13.21 2.41
N GLY A 106 -9.34 12.59 1.46
CA GLY A 106 -10.68 12.04 1.66
C GLY A 106 -10.68 10.86 2.61
N LEU A 107 -9.69 9.97 2.52
CA LEU A 107 -9.51 8.86 3.45
C LEU A 107 -9.25 9.35 4.88
N GLY A 108 -8.40 10.38 5.04
CA GLY A 108 -8.14 11.00 6.34
C GLY A 108 -9.39 11.65 6.93
N CYS A 109 -10.10 12.46 6.14
CA CYS A 109 -11.34 13.11 6.57
C CYS A 109 -12.46 12.11 6.86
N GLY A 110 -12.62 11.07 6.03
CA GLY A 110 -13.59 10.00 6.23
C GLY A 110 -13.34 9.22 7.52
N GLY A 111 -12.09 8.85 7.79
CA GLY A 111 -11.70 8.18 9.04
C GLY A 111 -12.06 9.00 10.28
N LEU A 112 -11.68 10.29 10.28
CA LEU A 112 -11.96 11.19 11.40
C LEU A 112 -13.47 11.47 11.56
N ALA A 113 -14.20 11.63 10.46
CA ALA A 113 -15.65 11.81 10.47
C ALA A 113 -16.37 10.57 11.05
N SER A 114 -15.96 9.36 10.65
CA SER A 114 -16.49 8.11 11.20
C SER A 114 -16.26 8.01 12.72
N TYR A 115 -15.05 8.35 13.17
CA TYR A 115 -14.72 8.37 14.60
C TYR A 115 -15.61 9.35 15.38
N LEU A 116 -15.74 10.59 14.92
CA LEU A 116 -16.60 11.60 15.55
C LEU A 116 -18.08 11.18 15.55
N ALA A 117 -18.54 10.52 14.48
CA ALA A 117 -19.91 10.01 14.39
C ALA A 117 -20.17 8.92 15.45
N ILE A 118 -19.25 7.98 15.63
CA ILE A 118 -19.37 6.90 16.64
C ILE A 118 -19.38 7.49 18.05
N GLN A 119 -18.51 8.46 18.35
CA GLN A 119 -18.49 9.16 19.65
C GLN A 119 -19.82 9.87 19.95
N LYS A 120 -20.53 10.31 18.91
CA LYS A 120 -21.84 10.99 18.99
C LYS A 120 -23.04 10.07 18.90
N GLY A 121 -22.83 8.76 18.82
CA GLY A 121 -23.91 7.79 18.67
C GLY A 121 -24.59 7.76 17.30
N LEU A 122 -23.88 8.20 16.26
CA LEU A 122 -24.31 8.13 14.87
C LEU A 122 -23.66 6.92 14.16
N ALA A 123 -24.23 6.47 13.06
CA ALA A 123 -23.65 5.39 12.26
C ALA A 123 -22.33 5.84 11.61
N GLY A 124 -21.25 5.08 11.82
CA GLY A 124 -19.92 5.43 11.31
C GLY A 124 -19.80 5.38 9.78
N TRP A 125 -20.40 4.37 9.14
CA TRP A 125 -20.30 4.18 7.67
C TRP A 125 -20.78 5.37 6.83
N PRO A 126 -21.99 5.94 7.05
CA PRO A 126 -22.41 7.13 6.29
C PRO A 126 -21.55 8.36 6.59
N ALA A 127 -21.01 8.49 7.81
CA ALA A 127 -20.11 9.58 8.14
C ALA A 127 -18.75 9.46 7.43
N PHE A 128 -18.22 8.23 7.33
CA PHE A 128 -17.03 7.94 6.52
C PHE A 128 -17.25 8.33 5.06
N GLY A 129 -18.35 7.89 4.46
CA GLY A 129 -18.69 8.22 3.07
C GLY A 129 -18.82 9.73 2.83
N LEU A 130 -19.40 10.46 3.78
CA LEU A 130 -19.52 11.92 3.70
C LEU A 130 -18.15 12.61 3.74
N GLY A 131 -17.26 12.17 4.65
CA GLY A 131 -15.90 12.70 4.74
C GLY A 131 -15.02 12.32 3.55
N LEU A 132 -15.23 11.15 2.95
CA LEU A 132 -14.50 10.71 1.75
C LEU A 132 -14.92 11.50 0.50
N ALA A 133 -16.24 11.69 0.30
CA ALA A 133 -16.77 12.37 -0.88
C ALA A 133 -16.53 13.89 -0.85
N PHE A 134 -16.68 14.52 0.33
CA PHE A 134 -16.63 15.97 0.49
C PHE A 134 -15.40 16.47 1.28
N ASN A 135 -14.44 15.59 1.59
CA ASN A 135 -13.23 15.92 2.35
C ASN A 135 -13.55 16.70 3.65
N PHE A 136 -12.91 17.85 3.82
CA PHE A 136 -13.02 18.72 4.98
C PHE A 136 -14.45 19.22 5.20
N VAL A 137 -15.21 19.50 4.14
CA VAL A 137 -16.61 19.92 4.25
C VAL A 137 -17.46 18.80 4.86
N GLY A 138 -17.25 17.56 4.43
CA GLY A 138 -17.92 16.39 5.00
C GLY A 138 -17.59 16.21 6.50
N LEU A 139 -16.32 16.38 6.86
CA LEU A 139 -15.89 16.33 8.27
C LEU A 139 -16.59 17.39 9.12
N VAL A 140 -16.63 18.65 8.67
CA VAL A 140 -17.31 19.75 9.39
C VAL A 140 -18.80 19.48 9.54
N LEU A 141 -19.46 18.95 8.51
CA LEU A 141 -20.89 18.60 8.59
C LEU A 141 -21.16 17.52 9.65
N VAL A 142 -20.30 16.51 9.77
CA VAL A 142 -20.41 15.49 10.83
C VAL A 142 -20.07 16.08 12.21
N ALA A 143 -19.07 16.96 12.28
CA ALA A 143 -18.70 17.65 13.51
C ALA A 143 -19.79 18.62 14.02
N ALA A 144 -20.60 19.20 13.14
CA ALA A 144 -21.70 20.08 13.51
C ALA A 144 -22.98 19.33 13.96
N ARG A 145 -23.13 18.05 13.61
CA ARG A 145 -24.32 17.27 14.02
C ARG A 145 -24.35 17.07 15.55
N GLN A 146 -25.51 17.28 16.15
CA GLN A 146 -25.75 16.98 17.56
C GLN A 146 -25.76 15.46 17.78
N GLY A 147 -25.18 15.01 18.89
CA GLY A 147 -25.17 13.60 19.25
C GLY A 147 -26.57 13.11 19.57
N ARG A 148 -26.83 11.82 19.28
CA ARG A 148 -28.02 11.12 19.76
C ARG A 148 -27.61 10.26 20.94
N ALA A 149 -28.42 10.26 22.00
CA ALA A 149 -28.26 9.28 23.06
C ALA A 149 -28.35 7.89 22.42
N MET A 150 -27.26 7.12 22.44
CA MET A 150 -27.29 5.78 21.87
C MET A 150 -28.21 4.93 22.72
N PRO A 151 -29.32 4.41 22.17
CA PRO A 151 -30.01 3.33 22.84
C PRO A 151 -29.04 2.14 22.81
N PHE A 152 -28.63 1.64 23.98
CA PHE A 152 -27.81 0.44 24.12
C PHE A 152 -28.62 -0.77 23.62
N THR A 153 -28.77 -0.92 22.31
CA THR A 153 -29.46 -2.05 21.69
C THR A 153 -28.40 -2.94 21.05
N SER A 154 -27.74 -3.77 21.85
CA SER A 154 -26.80 -4.74 21.32
C SER A 154 -27.53 -6.03 20.93
N LYS A 155 -27.87 -6.19 19.65
CA LYS A 155 -27.57 -7.46 18.97
C LYS A 155 -26.17 -7.30 18.37
N GLY A 156 -25.15 -7.67 19.15
CA GLY A 156 -23.78 -7.84 18.64
C GLY A 156 -22.82 -6.63 18.73
N LEU A 157 -23.00 -5.68 19.66
CA LEU A 157 -22.02 -4.59 19.81
C LEU A 157 -20.73 -5.04 20.50
N THR A 158 -19.66 -4.98 19.72
CA THR A 158 -18.27 -4.72 20.10
C THR A 158 -18.21 -3.51 21.03
N LYS A 159 -18.11 -3.79 22.33
CA LYS A 159 -17.77 -2.81 23.36
C LYS A 159 -16.47 -2.12 22.98
N ILE A 160 -16.50 -0.81 22.74
CA ILE A 160 -15.28 -0.01 22.77
C ILE A 160 -14.83 -0.07 24.24
N PRO A 161 -13.67 -0.67 24.56
CA PRO A 161 -13.24 -0.80 25.94
C PRO A 161 -12.94 0.60 26.50
N SER A 162 -13.93 1.19 27.15
CA SER A 162 -13.73 2.37 27.98
C SER A 162 -13.33 1.86 29.36
N THR A 163 -12.02 1.81 29.60
CA THR A 163 -11.46 1.72 30.95
C THR A 163 -11.71 3.05 31.63
N ARG A 164 -12.79 3.12 32.42
CA ARG A 164 -12.98 4.23 33.35
C ARG A 164 -12.02 4.08 34.52
N GLU A 165 -11.61 5.20 35.11
CA GLU A 165 -10.75 5.20 36.29
C GLU A 165 -11.41 4.43 37.45
N GLU A 166 -10.55 3.75 38.21
CA GLU A 166 -10.96 3.00 39.40
C GLU A 166 -11.41 3.96 40.50
N ILE A 167 -12.41 3.54 41.28
CA ILE A 167 -12.87 4.30 42.45
C ILE A 167 -12.34 3.64 43.73
N SER A 168 -11.66 4.42 44.57
CA SER A 168 -11.19 3.92 45.87
C SER A 168 -12.35 3.85 46.87
N CYS A 169 -12.44 2.75 47.61
CA CYS A 169 -13.44 2.58 48.66
C CYS A 169 -13.18 3.55 49.81
N PRO A 170 -14.18 4.32 50.29
CA PRO A 170 -13.98 5.26 51.39
C PRO A 170 -13.71 4.58 52.74
N ALA A 171 -14.05 3.28 52.88
CA ALA A 171 -13.86 2.55 54.13
C ALA A 171 -12.49 1.87 54.24
N CYS A 172 -11.98 1.28 53.14
CA CYS A 172 -10.75 0.48 53.17
C CYS A 172 -9.69 0.91 52.15
N GLY A 173 -9.96 1.89 51.28
CA GLY A 173 -9.04 2.36 50.25
C GLY A 173 -8.89 1.46 49.01
N HIS A 174 -9.51 0.27 48.99
CA HIS A 174 -9.39 -0.67 47.86
C HIS A 174 -9.97 -0.08 46.56
N SER A 175 -9.27 -0.23 45.44
CA SER A 175 -9.76 0.14 44.11
C SER A 175 -10.90 -0.77 43.66
N ASN A 176 -12.00 -0.17 43.19
CA ASN A 176 -13.15 -0.90 42.66
C ASN A 176 -13.51 -0.37 41.27
N HIS A 177 -14.17 -1.23 40.48
CA HIS A 177 -14.74 -0.82 39.21
C HIS A 177 -15.81 0.27 39.43
N PRO A 178 -15.92 1.31 38.59
CA PRO A 178 -16.87 2.41 38.77
C PRO A 178 -18.35 2.03 38.67
N SER A 179 -18.64 0.81 38.25
CA SER A 179 -19.99 0.23 38.28
C SER A 179 -20.24 -0.68 39.48
N ALA A 180 -19.31 -0.77 40.44
CA ALA A 180 -19.45 -1.61 41.62
C ALA A 180 -20.42 -0.95 42.62
N GLU A 181 -21.40 -1.70 43.08
CA GLU A 181 -22.36 -1.27 44.11
C GLU A 181 -21.85 -1.59 45.53
N ARG A 182 -20.85 -2.46 45.64
CA ARG A 182 -20.21 -2.85 46.89
C ARG A 182 -18.72 -3.03 46.67
N CYS A 183 -17.93 -2.74 47.71
CA CYS A 183 -16.50 -3.00 47.67
C CYS A 183 -16.21 -4.50 47.62
N SER A 184 -15.34 -4.93 46.71
CA SER A 184 -14.88 -6.33 46.60
C SER A 184 -14.13 -6.83 47.84
N ALA A 185 -13.52 -5.93 48.62
CA ALA A 185 -12.74 -6.28 49.81
C ALA A 185 -13.56 -6.21 51.11
N CYS A 186 -14.16 -5.06 51.43
CA CYS A 186 -14.85 -4.85 52.72
C CYS A 186 -16.38 -4.92 52.63
N SER A 187 -16.96 -5.14 51.44
CA SER A 187 -18.41 -5.17 51.20
C SER A 187 -19.20 -3.89 51.51
N THR A 188 -18.53 -2.79 51.91
CA THR A 188 -19.17 -1.48 52.09
C THR A 188 -19.89 -1.05 50.81
N ALA A 189 -21.12 -0.54 50.95
CA ALA A 189 -21.88 -0.01 49.83
C ALA A 189 -21.14 1.16 49.16
N LEU A 190 -21.04 1.12 47.84
CA LEU A 190 -20.43 2.15 47.02
C LEU A 190 -21.51 2.84 46.19
N GLN A 191 -21.34 4.13 45.92
CA GLN A 191 -22.19 4.85 44.98
C GLN A 191 -21.63 4.68 43.56
N PRO A 192 -22.29 3.90 42.68
CA PRO A 192 -21.76 3.65 41.36
C PRO A 192 -21.79 4.93 40.52
N GLN A 193 -20.66 5.29 39.90
CA GLN A 193 -20.58 6.41 38.96
C GLN A 193 -21.07 6.04 37.55
N SER A 194 -21.29 4.74 37.31
CA SER A 194 -21.74 4.22 36.04
C SER A 194 -22.74 3.09 36.24
N PRO A 195 -23.82 3.02 35.44
CA PRO A 195 -24.71 1.86 35.47
C PRO A 195 -23.93 0.61 35.04
N SER A 196 -24.16 -0.51 35.71
CA SER A 196 -23.56 -1.78 35.31
C SER A 196 -24.11 -2.23 33.96
N GLU A 197 -23.25 -2.81 33.11
CA GLU A 197 -23.66 -3.32 31.79
C GLU A 197 -24.74 -4.39 31.90
N VAL A 198 -24.69 -5.19 32.97
CA VAL A 198 -25.70 -6.19 33.31
C VAL A 198 -27.07 -5.53 33.52
N ARG A 199 -27.12 -4.40 34.24
CA ARG A 199 -28.35 -3.64 34.45
C ARG A 199 -28.85 -2.98 33.15
N LEU A 200 -27.95 -2.46 32.32
CA LEU A 200 -28.30 -1.90 31.01
C LEU A 200 -28.85 -2.96 30.05
N ALA A 201 -28.33 -4.19 30.10
CA ALA A 201 -28.81 -5.31 29.30
C ALA A 201 -30.15 -5.89 29.79
N GLY A 202 -30.70 -5.39 30.91
CA GLY A 202 -31.93 -5.92 31.51
C GLY A 202 -31.77 -7.32 32.10
N LEU A 203 -30.55 -7.84 32.20
CA LEU A 203 -30.27 -9.14 32.80
C LEU A 203 -30.25 -8.96 34.32
N ARG A 204 -31.29 -9.44 35.02
CA ARG A 204 -31.22 -9.52 36.49
C ARG A 204 -30.30 -10.68 36.86
N ARG A 205 -29.44 -10.48 37.87
CA ARG A 205 -28.86 -11.63 38.58
C ARG A 205 -30.00 -12.31 39.31
N GLU A 206 -30.32 -13.53 38.91
CA GLU A 206 -31.07 -14.43 39.78
C GLU A 206 -30.22 -14.59 41.06
N ALA A 207 -30.84 -14.29 42.20
CA ALA A 207 -30.20 -14.18 43.50
C ALA A 207 -30.03 -15.54 44.17
#